data_AF-W2TCH0-F1
#
_entry.id   AF-W2TCH0-F1
#
_cell.length_a   1.000
_cell.length_b   1.000
_cell.length_c   1.000
_cell.angle_alpha   90.00
_cell.angle_beta   90.00
_cell.angle_gamma   90.00
#
_symmetry.space_group_name_H-M   'P 1'
#
loop_
_entity.id
_entity.type
_entity.pdbx_description
1 polymer ?
#
loop_
_entity_poly.entity_id
_entity_poly.type
_entity_poly.pdbx_seq_one_letter_code
_entity_poly.pdbx_strand_id
1 'polypeptide(L)' 'MSRIMDLKYLSHADETVTEEDLDLSDEKIPERFDARQKWPQCDSIGFIRDQSKCGTVKFPRL' A
#
# COMPACT_ATOMS: atom_id res chain seq x y z
N MET A 1 -8.22 17.56 23.51
CA MET A 1 -6.93 17.33 22.84
C MET A 1 -7.20 16.74 21.46
N SER A 2 -7.20 17.58 20.43
CA SER A 2 -7.55 17.20 19.07
C SER A 2 -6.33 16.59 18.37
N ARG A 3 -6.40 15.31 18.00
CA ARG A 3 -5.37 14.62 17.21
C ARG A 3 -5.63 14.87 15.72
N ILE A 4 -5.52 16.13 15.32
CA ILE A 4 -5.67 16.52 13.91
C ILE A 4 -4.30 16.34 13.25
N MET A 5 -4.25 15.61 12.13
CA MET A 5 -3.02 15.47 11.33
C MET A 5 -2.51 16.85 10.92
N ASP A 6 -1.20 17.07 11.07
CA ASP A 6 -0.57 18.32 10.68
C ASP A 6 -0.82 18.64 9.20
N LEU A 7 -1.03 19.92 8.91
CA LEU A 7 -1.26 20.42 7.54
C LEU A 7 -0.14 20.04 6.55
N LYS A 8 1.08 19.78 7.04
CA LYS A 8 2.21 19.31 6.24
C LYS A 8 1.99 17.93 5.59
N TYR A 9 1.05 17.14 6.12
CA TYR A 9 0.67 15.83 5.55
C TYR A 9 -0.49 15.94 4.56
N LEU A 10 -1.06 17.14 4.39
CA LEU A 10 -2.03 17.45 3.33
C LEU A 10 -1.30 17.94 2.07
N SER A 11 -0.13 17.37 1.76
CA SER A 11 0.47 17.56 0.45
C SER A 11 -0.56 17.12 -0.58
N HIS A 12 -1.03 18.07 -1.40
CA HIS A 12 -1.73 17.74 -2.62
C HIS A 12 -0.75 16.91 -3.44
N ALA A 13 -1.22 15.79 -3.99
CA ALA A 13 -0.41 15.05 -4.95
C ALA A 13 -0.04 16.03 -6.06
N ASP A 14 1.22 16.46 -6.01
CA ASP A 14 1.86 17.25 -7.04
C ASP A 14 1.86 16.39 -8.29
N GLU A 15 1.26 16.93 -9.35
CA GLU A 15 1.00 16.34 -10.67
C GLU A 15 0.32 14.96 -10.68
N THR A 16 -0.81 14.88 -11.39
CA THR A 16 -1.35 13.60 -11.84
C THR A 16 -0.33 12.99 -12.81
N VAL A 17 0.58 12.17 -12.28
CA VAL A 17 1.42 11.28 -13.09
C VAL A 17 0.46 10.48 -13.95
N THR A 18 0.48 10.75 -15.25
CA THR A 18 -0.35 10.03 -16.21
C THR A 18 0.30 8.71 -16.56
N GLU A 19 -0.46 7.76 -17.10
CA GLU A 19 0.08 6.47 -17.57
C GLU A 19 1.19 6.64 -18.63
N GLU A 20 1.26 7.83 -19.24
CA GLU A 20 2.26 8.23 -20.25
C GLU A 20 3.63 8.56 -19.64
N ASP A 21 3.68 8.90 -18.35
CA ASP A 21 4.90 9.33 -17.65
C ASP A 21 5.71 8.16 -17.06
N LEU A 22 5.12 6.96 -17.03
CA LEU A 22 5.75 5.74 -16.53
C LEU A 22 6.22 4.90 -17.71
N ASP A 23 7.53 4.87 -17.95
CA ASP A 23 8.16 3.96 -18.91
C ASP A 23 8.10 2.52 -18.39
N LEU A 24 6.92 1.91 -18.50
CA LEU A 24 6.64 0.52 -18.15
C LEU A 24 7.02 -0.45 -19.29
N SER A 25 7.71 0.04 -20.32
CA SER A 25 7.96 -0.73 -21.54
C SER A 25 8.91 -1.91 -21.34
N ASP A 26 9.75 -1.88 -20.29
CA ASP A 26 10.80 -2.86 -20.07
C ASP A 26 10.48 -3.97 -19.04
N GLU A 27 9.44 -3.81 -18.20
CA GLU A 27 9.08 -4.83 -17.18
C GLU A 27 7.77 -5.54 -17.50
N LYS A 28 7.88 -6.71 -18.14
CA LYS A 28 6.75 -7.62 -18.32
C LYS A 28 6.23 -8.10 -16.95
N ILE A 29 4.98 -7.76 -16.63
CA ILE A 29 4.29 -8.24 -15.43
C ILE A 29 4.29 -9.78 -15.42
N PRO A 30 4.77 -10.44 -14.35
CA PRO A 30 4.82 -11.90 -14.29
C PRO A 30 3.42 -12.51 -14.11
N GLU A 31 3.21 -13.74 -14.61
CA GLU A 31 1.96 -14.49 -14.44
C GLU A 31 1.65 -14.78 -12.96
N ARG A 32 2.70 -14.91 -12.12
CA ARG A 32 2.59 -15.14 -10.68
C ARG A 32 3.62 -14.30 -9.95
N PHE A 33 3.21 -13.69 -8.84
CA PHE A 33 4.07 -12.87 -8.00
C PHE A 33 3.80 -13.16 -6.51
N ASP A 34 4.86 -13.37 -5.75
CA ASP A 34 4.82 -13.47 -4.28
C ASP A 34 5.84 -12.51 -3.68
N ALA A 35 5.35 -11.48 -2.97
CA ALA A 35 6.20 -10.46 -2.36
C ALA A 35 7.18 -11.05 -1.34
N ARG A 36 6.82 -12.14 -0.67
CA ARG A 36 7.69 -12.82 0.30
C ARG A 36 8.89 -13.47 -0.40
N GLN A 37 8.72 -13.90 -1.65
CA GLN A 37 9.81 -14.47 -2.46
C GLN A 37 10.68 -13.37 -3.07
N LYS A 38 10.08 -12.23 -3.45
CA LYS A 38 10.79 -11.10 -4.07
C LYS A 38 11.69 -10.35 -3.07
N TRP A 39 11.24 -10.19 -1.82
CA TRP A 39 11.97 -9.50 -0.77
C TRP A 39 12.08 -10.35 0.50
N PRO A 40 12.84 -11.46 0.45
CA PRO A 40 12.92 -12.42 1.55
C PRO A 40 13.56 -11.83 2.81
N GLN A 41 14.37 -10.77 2.68
CA GLN A 41 14.97 -10.06 3.82
C GLN A 41 13.98 -9.22 4.63
N CYS A 42 12.75 -9.03 4.12
CA CYS A 42 11.73 -8.21 4.75
C CYS A 42 10.73 -9.10 5.50
N ASP A 43 11.08 -9.48 6.73
CA ASP A 43 10.26 -10.34 7.60
C ASP A 43 8.83 -9.80 7.82
N SER A 44 8.67 -8.47 7.76
CA SER A 44 7.38 -7.80 7.91
C SER A 44 6.35 -8.19 6.85
N ILE A 45 6.78 -8.63 5.66
CA ILE A 45 5.89 -9.03 4.56
C ILE A 45 5.18 -10.36 4.88
N GLY A 46 5.86 -11.26 5.60
CA GLY A 46 5.28 -12.53 6.03
C GLY A 46 4.42 -12.44 7.29
N PHE A 47 4.42 -11.29 7.97
CA PHE A 47 3.77 -11.13 9.27
C PHE A 47 2.28 -10.80 9.14
N ILE A 48 1.43 -11.74 9.56
CA ILE A 48 -0.03 -11.55 9.59
C ILE A 48 -0.42 -10.77 10.86
N ARG A 49 -1.05 -9.60 10.69
CA ARG A 49 -1.49 -8.75 11.79
C ARG A 49 -2.90 -9.12 12.25
N ASP A 50 -3.11 -9.19 13.56
CA ASP A 50 -4.43 -9.25 14.18
C ASP A 50 -4.84 -7.86 14.66
N GLN A 51 -5.97 -7.37 14.15
CA GLN A 51 -6.54 -6.07 14.51
C GLN A 51 -7.70 -6.16 15.52
N SER A 52 -8.00 -7.37 16.03
CA SER A 52 -9.04 -7.64 17.01
C SER A 52 -10.39 -6.99 16.63
N LYS A 53 -11.22 -6.61 17.62
CA LYS A 53 -12.51 -5.93 17.40
C LYS A 53 -12.37 -4.40 17.20
N CYS A 54 -11.27 -3.94 16.58
CA CYS A 54 -11.12 -2.55 16.18
C CYS A 54 -11.51 -2.42 14.69
N GLY A 55 -12.48 -1.55 14.40
CA GLY A 55 -13.19 -1.48 13.11
C GLY A 55 -12.40 -0.92 11.93
N THR A 56 -11.38 -1.63 11.47
CA THR A 56 -10.67 -1.31 10.22
C THR A 56 -10.73 -2.40 9.15
N VAL A 57 -11.19 -3.61 9.48
CA VAL A 57 -11.58 -4.58 8.45
C VAL A 57 -12.93 -4.18 7.88
N LYS A 58 -12.92 -3.63 6.67
CA LYS A 58 -14.12 -3.43 5.85
C LYS A 58 -14.65 -4.77 5.32
N PHE A 59 -15.02 -5.69 6.20
CA PHE A 59 -15.90 -6.79 5.81
C PHE A 59 -17.35 -6.30 5.99
N PRO A 60 -18.23 -6.47 5.00
CA PRO A 60 -19.66 -6.25 5.23
C PRO A 60 -20.09 -7.18 6.36
N ARG A 61 -20.69 -6.63 7.41
CA ARG A 61 -21.31 -7.44 8.46
C ARG A 61 -22.39 -8.28 7.78
N LEU A 62 -22.28 -9.60 7.87
CA LEU A 62 -23.40 -10.51 7.64
C LEU A 62 -24.46 -10.28 8.73
#